data_AF-A0A9D9SZF3-F1
#
_entry.id   AF-A0A9D9SZF3-F1
#
_cell.length_a   1.000
_cell.length_b   1.000
_cell.length_c   1.000
_cell.angle_alpha   90.00
_cell.angle_beta   90.00
_cell.angle_gamma   90.00
#
_symmetry.space_group_name_H-M   'P 1'
#
loop_
_entity.id
_entity.type
_entity.pdbx_description
1 polymer ?
#
loop_
_entity_poly.entity_id
_entity_poly.type
_entity_poly.pdbx_seq_one_letter_code
_entity_poly.pdbx_strand_id
1 'polypeptide(L)'
;WPSQWPTLVLASVFYQAVIVTFASYLLWFWLLQHYPATQVQSFVFLSPVFGAGLAGLLLGEPLTAGLLLALAGVAVGLTLLNRR
;
A
#
# COMPACT_ATOMS: atom_id res chain seq x y z
N TRP A 1 -2.44 19.50 -29.42
CA TRP A 1 -2.69 18.27 -28.65
C TRP A 1 -2.12 17.11 -29.44
N PRO A 2 -1.35 16.18 -28.85
CA PRO A 2 -0.87 15.02 -29.60
C PRO A 2 -2.08 14.20 -30.05
N SER A 3 -2.27 14.08 -31.36
CA SER A 3 -3.46 13.50 -31.99
C SER A 3 -3.50 11.97 -31.94
N GLN A 4 -2.42 11.35 -31.48
CA GLN A 4 -2.22 9.90 -31.46
C GLN A 4 -1.69 9.53 -30.08
N TRP A 5 -2.57 8.90 -29.30
CA TRP A 5 -2.26 8.39 -27.98
C TRP A 5 -1.27 7.24 -28.18
N PRO A 6 -0.04 7.34 -27.63
CA PRO A 6 0.93 6.28 -27.78
C PRO A 6 0.36 4.97 -27.24
N THR A 7 0.61 3.86 -27.91
CA THR A 7 0.21 2.52 -27.44
C THR A 7 0.71 2.24 -26.03
N LEU A 8 1.86 2.81 -25.64
CA LEU A 8 2.39 2.77 -24.29
C LEU A 8 1.44 3.43 -23.27
N VAL A 9 0.84 4.57 -23.60
CA VAL A 9 -0.11 5.27 -22.71
C VAL A 9 -1.37 4.43 -22.54
N LEU A 10 -1.88 3.87 -23.63
CA LEU A 10 -3.06 3.00 -23.59
C LEU A 10 -2.80 1.73 -22.78
N ALA A 11 -1.61 1.13 -22.93
CA ALA A 11 -1.18 -0.03 -22.17
C ALA A 11 -0.99 0.28 -20.68
N SER A 12 -0.39 1.43 -20.33
CA SER A 12 -0.25 1.87 -18.94
C SER A 12 -1.60 2.11 -18.27
N VAL A 13 -2.54 2.75 -18.97
CA VAL A 13 -3.91 2.96 -18.47
C VAL A 13 -4.63 1.62 -18.28
N PHE A 14 -4.48 0.69 -19.23
CA PHE A 14 -5.04 -0.64 -19.11
C PHE A 14 -4.47 -1.40 -17.91
N TYR A 15 -3.14 -1.39 -17.75
CA TYR A 15 -2.46 -2.03 -16.61
C TYR A 15 -2.94 -1.44 -15.27
N GLN A 16 -3.01 -0.11 -15.17
CA GLN A 16 -3.48 0.58 -13.98
C GLN A 16 -4.94 0.23 -13.64
N ALA A 17 -5.83 0.18 -14.64
CA ALA A 17 -7.24 -0.07 -14.43
C ALA A 17 -7.51 -1.55 -14.10
N VAL A 18 -6.92 -2.48 -14.86
CA VAL A 18 -7.23 -3.91 -14.77
C VAL A 18 -6.36 -4.63 -13.75
N ILE A 19 -5.06 -4.39 -13.75
CA ILE A 19 -4.16 -5.11 -12.86
C ILE A 19 -4.12 -4.42 -11.50
N VAL A 20 -3.83 -3.12 -11.46
CA VAL A 20 -3.68 -2.44 -10.17
C VAL A 20 -5.04 -2.26 -9.50
N THR A 21 -5.98 -1.60 -10.16
CA THR A 21 -7.25 -1.20 -9.52
C THR A 21 -8.20 -2.39 -9.34
N PHE A 22 -8.51 -3.12 -10.40
CA PHE A 22 -9.48 -4.22 -10.33
C PHE A 22 -8.99 -5.37 -9.44
N ALA A 23 -7.72 -5.80 -9.53
CA ALA A 23 -7.22 -6.84 -8.62
C ALA A 23 -7.17 -6.36 -7.16
N SER A 24 -6.82 -5.10 -6.90
CA SER A 24 -6.84 -4.54 -5.54
C SER A 24 -8.25 -4.55 -4.95
N TYR A 25 -9.25 -4.11 -5.72
CA TYR A 25 -10.64 -4.16 -5.25
C TYR A 25 -11.15 -5.59 -5.07
N LEU A 26 -10.82 -6.50 -5.98
CA LEU A 26 -11.21 -7.91 -5.85
C LEU A 26 -10.61 -8.52 -4.59
N LEU A 27 -9.31 -8.31 -4.35
CA LEU A 27 -8.63 -8.75 -3.13
C LEU A 27 -9.24 -8.11 -1.89
N TRP A 28 -9.56 -6.82 -1.94
CA TRP A 28 -10.20 -6.10 -0.85
C TRP A 28 -11.60 -6.67 -0.52
N PHE A 29 -12.44 -6.89 -1.53
CA PHE A 29 -13.76 -7.50 -1.33
C PHE A 29 -13.66 -8.93 -0.81
N TRP A 30 -12.70 -9.71 -1.31
CA TRP A 30 -12.43 -11.05 -0.80
C TRP A 30 -11.97 -11.01 0.67
N LEU A 31 -11.07 -10.08 1.03
CA LEU A 31 -10.65 -9.87 2.42
C LEU A 31 -11.83 -9.48 3.31
N LEU A 32 -12.69 -8.57 2.87
CA LEU A 32 -13.86 -8.15 3.63
C LEU A 32 -14.89 -9.28 3.83
N GLN A 33 -14.97 -10.24 2.90
CA GLN A 33 -15.83 -11.41 3.06
C GLN A 33 -15.28 -12.46 4.03
N HIS A 34 -13.95 -12.62 4.11
CA HIS A 34 -13.31 -13.67 4.94
C HIS A 34 -12.78 -13.17 6.29
N TYR A 35 -12.48 -11.87 6.44
CA TYR A 35 -11.83 -11.31 7.63
C TYR A 35 -12.64 -10.15 8.23
N PRO A 36 -12.68 -10.05 9.58
CA PRO A 36 -13.30 -8.91 10.25
C PRO A 36 -12.59 -7.60 9.88
N ALA A 37 -13.36 -6.52 9.70
CA ALA A 37 -12.89 -5.22 9.19
C ALA A 37 -11.66 -4.66 9.93
N THR A 38 -11.47 -5.02 11.20
CA THR A 38 -10.32 -4.65 12.04
C THR A 38 -8.99 -5.23 11.54
N GLN A 39 -8.99 -6.47 11.01
CA GLN A 39 -7.78 -7.08 10.44
C GLN A 39 -7.44 -6.49 9.07
N VAL A 40 -8.46 -6.12 8.29
CA VAL A 40 -8.26 -5.48 6.98
C VAL A 40 -7.67 -4.06 7.14
N GLN A 41 -8.13 -3.30 8.12
CA GLN A 41 -7.56 -1.99 8.46
C GLN A 41 -6.10 -2.08 8.94
N SER A 42 -5.76 -3.15 9.64
CA SER A 42 -4.38 -3.41 10.09
C SER A 42 -3.38 -3.51 8.93
N PHE A 43 -3.80 -4.04 7.78
CA PHE A 43 -2.97 -4.09 6.57
C PHE A 43 -2.67 -2.69 6.00
N VAL A 44 -3.63 -1.77 6.04
CA VAL A 44 -3.45 -0.38 5.59
C VAL A 44 -2.39 0.34 6.44
N PHE A 45 -2.35 0.04 7.75
CA PHE A 45 -1.31 0.56 8.64
C PHE A 45 0.07 -0.07 8.40
N LEU A 46 0.18 -1.27 7.81
CA LEU A 46 1.46 -1.86 7.43
C LEU A 46 2.05 -1.27 6.15
N SER A 47 1.23 -0.68 5.26
CA SER A 47 1.71 -0.04 4.02
C SER A 47 2.86 0.95 4.21
N PRO A 48 2.84 1.91 5.15
CA PRO A 48 3.98 2.80 5.38
C PRO A 48 5.22 2.07 5.89
N VAL A 49 5.07 0.98 6.65
CA VAL A 49 6.19 0.15 7.13
C VAL A 49 6.86 -0.57 5.97
N PHE A 50 6.08 -1.23 5.11
CA PHE A 50 6.61 -1.87 3.92
C PHE A 50 7.15 -0.85 2.93
N GLY A 51 6.49 0.29 2.74
CA GLY A 51 6.94 1.36 1.86
C GLY A 51 8.28 1.94 2.29
N ALA A 52 8.42 2.32 3.56
CA ALA A 52 9.68 2.83 4.11
C ALA A 52 10.77 1.74 4.16
N GLY A 53 10.43 0.51 4.53
CA GLY A 53 11.37 -0.60 4.58
C GLY A 53 11.91 -0.97 3.20
N LEU A 54 11.03 -1.07 2.19
CA LEU A 54 11.41 -1.31 0.81
C LEU A 54 12.16 -0.11 0.23
N ALA A 55 11.82 1.14 0.56
CA ALA A 55 12.59 2.31 0.15
C ALA A 55 14.01 2.28 0.72
N GLY A 56 14.16 2.00 2.02
CA GLY A 56 15.48 1.84 2.64
C GLY A 56 16.28 0.66 2.05
N LEU A 57 15.64 -0.47 1.75
CA LEU A 57 16.30 -1.66 1.21
C LEU A 57 16.64 -1.58 -0.29
N LEU A 58 15.71 -1.10 -1.13
CA LEU A 58 15.86 -1.07 -2.59
C LEU A 58 16.53 0.21 -3.08
N LEU A 59 16.22 1.36 -2.48
CA LEU A 59 16.81 2.65 -2.88
C LEU A 59 18.03 3.03 -2.03
N GLY A 60 18.29 2.30 -0.92
CA GLY A 60 19.41 2.61 -0.03
C GLY A 60 19.25 3.93 0.72
N GLU A 61 18.01 4.45 0.81
CA GLU A 61 17.79 5.73 1.47
C GLU A 61 18.08 5.63 2.97
N PRO A 62 18.86 6.59 3.52
CA PRO A 62 19.16 6.60 4.93
C PRO A 62 17.86 6.77 5.72
N LEU A 63 17.46 5.69 6.40
CA LEU A 63 16.33 5.68 7.32
C LEU A 63 16.64 6.63 8.48
N THR A 64 16.15 7.86 8.38
CA THR A 64 16.36 8.88 9.40
C THR A 64 15.67 8.47 10.70
N ALA A 65 16.24 8.91 11.84
CA ALA A 65 15.68 8.62 13.15
C ALA A 65 14.21 9.07 13.29
N GLY A 66 13.82 10.16 12.62
CA GLY A 66 12.42 10.62 12.56
C GLY A 66 11.49 9.64 11.84
N LEU A 67 11.96 8.99 10.77
CA LEU A 67 11.19 7.97 10.05
C LEU A 67 11.02 6.71 10.92
N LEU A 68 12.08 6.29 11.61
CA LEU A 68 12.01 5.16 12.55
C LEU A 68 11.04 5.45 13.71
N LEU A 69 11.03 6.67 14.25
CA LEU A 69 10.06 7.10 15.26
C LEU A 69 8.62 7.11 14.73
N ALA A 70 8.40 7.57 13.50
CA ALA A 70 7.09 7.53 12.86
C ALA A 70 6.60 6.08 12.66
N LEU A 71 7.49 5.17 12.21
CA LEU A 71 7.19 3.75 12.06
C LEU A 71 6.88 3.07 13.40
N ALA A 72 7.63 3.42 14.45
CA ALA A 72 7.36 2.95 15.81
C ALA A 72 5.98 3.44 16.31
N GLY A 73 5.63 4.71 16.05
CA GLY A 73 4.31 5.25 16.37
C GLY A 73 3.16 4.52 15.66
N VAL A 74 3.34 4.19 14.38
CA VAL A 74 2.38 3.39 13.61
C VAL A 74 2.24 1.98 14.19
N ALA A 75 3.35 1.32 14.52
CA ALA A 75 3.34 -0.01 15.14
C ALA A 75 2.62 0.00 16.51
N VAL A 76 2.86 1.01 17.34
CA VAL A 76 2.16 1.17 18.62
C VAL A 76 0.66 1.38 18.41
N GLY A 77 0.27 2.27 17.49
CA GLY A 77 -1.13 2.51 17.13
C GLY A 77 -1.85 1.24 16.66
N LEU A 78 -1.17 0.44 15.83
CA LEU A 78 -1.66 -0.85 15.36
C LEU A 78 -1.89 -1.84 16.51
N THR A 79 -0.93 -1.98 17.42
CA THR A 79 -1.06 -2.91 18.57
C THR A 79 -2.19 -2.50 19.51
N LEU A 80 -2.42 -1.20 19.70
CA LEU A 80 -3.53 -0.70 20.51
C LEU A 80 -4.89 -0.94 19.84
N LEU A 81 -4.97 -0.75 18.52
CA LEU A 81 -6.20 -0.96 17.76
C LEU A 81 -6.60 -2.44 17.71
N ASN A 82 -5.62 -3.33 17.55
CA ASN A 82 -5.84 -4.78 17.48
C ASN A 82 -6.05 -5.44 18.86
N ARG A 83 -5.88 -4.70 19.95
CA ARG A 83 -6.12 -5.19 21.33
C ARG A 83 -7.55 -4.96 21.84
N ARG A 84 -8.47 -4.48 21.01
CA ARG A 84 -9.92 -4.41 21.28
C ARG A 84 -10.67 -5.35 20.36
#